data_AF-A0A895AGX1-F1
#
_entry.id   AF-A0A895AGX1-F1
#
_cell.length_a   1.000
_cell.length_b   1.000
_cell.length_c   1.000
_cell.angle_alpha   90.00
_cell.angle_beta   90.00
_cell.angle_gamma   90.00
#
_symmetry.space_group_name_H-M   'P 1'
#
loop_
_entity.id
_entity.type
_entity.pdbx_description
1 polymer ?
#
loop_
_entity_poly.entity_id
_entity_poly.type
_entity_poly.pdbx_seq_one_letter_code
_entity_poly.pdbx_strand_id
1 'polypeptide(L)'
;MTGRGVGVTDAIAGSVPDPLVGAVVVLTTLGSGYVVAGAPPVAAVLGARAGVLGRRDGARLLAMVGVGLAAIVLLKGVFAAPRPPASVAHVTAHGTGFPSGHAVGSAVLYGGLAALLDVGGRRQRYAAGAAMVVVVSATRLALGVHYLVDVVAGAGVGVAVVGGVLAVTRRRVGYGFGLAVMLAAGAVAVAGPTTDAVAALGGAAGGLVGWRIVAARGAVGRAARPVAGVGAVVAAGGVAAASVGVGAGAIPVFGAHAAAGVVFVGLPAAQNFSR
;
A
#
# COMPACT_ATOMS: atom_id res chain seq x y z
N MET A 1 22.24 -24.19 -8.79
CA MET A 1 20.97 -23.54 -9.17
C MET A 1 19.86 -24.06 -8.27
N THR A 2 19.72 -23.55 -7.05
CA THR A 2 18.73 -24.04 -6.06
C THR A 2 17.87 -22.88 -5.53
N GLY A 3 17.33 -22.10 -6.46
CA GLY A 3 16.36 -21.04 -6.16
C GLY A 3 15.01 -21.39 -6.77
N ARG A 4 13.93 -20.92 -6.15
CA ARG A 4 12.54 -20.96 -6.66
C ARG A 4 12.31 -20.23 -8.01
N GLY A 5 13.37 -19.87 -8.72
CA GLY A 5 13.34 -18.94 -9.84
C GLY A 5 13.03 -19.53 -11.19
N VAL A 6 13.11 -20.86 -11.36
CA VAL A 6 12.88 -21.57 -12.64
C VAL A 6 13.52 -20.90 -13.87
N GLY A 7 14.59 -20.11 -13.69
CA GLY A 7 15.28 -19.32 -14.72
C GLY A 7 14.54 -18.09 -15.26
N VAL A 8 13.29 -17.83 -14.86
CA VAL A 8 12.48 -16.75 -15.45
C VAL A 8 13.04 -15.36 -15.12
N THR A 9 13.45 -15.14 -13.87
CA THR A 9 14.01 -13.85 -13.46
C THR A 9 15.34 -13.59 -14.16
N ASP A 10 16.19 -14.61 -14.29
CA ASP A 10 17.48 -14.49 -14.98
C ASP A 10 17.29 -14.13 -16.46
N ALA A 11 16.36 -14.81 -17.14
CA ALA A 11 16.03 -14.55 -18.53
C ALA A 11 15.47 -13.13 -18.74
N ILE A 12 14.54 -12.69 -17.88
CA ILE A 12 13.94 -11.36 -18.00
C ILE A 12 14.96 -10.28 -17.65
N ALA A 13 15.63 -10.38 -16.50
CA ALA A 13 16.59 -9.37 -16.06
C ALA A 13 17.79 -9.25 -17.01
N GLY A 14 18.30 -10.38 -17.53
CA GLY A 14 19.37 -10.40 -18.53
C GLY A 14 18.98 -9.84 -19.89
N SER A 15 17.67 -9.74 -20.18
CA SER A 15 17.17 -9.15 -21.43
C SER A 15 16.99 -7.63 -21.39
N VAL A 16 17.14 -6.99 -20.21
CA VAL A 16 16.96 -5.54 -20.05
C VAL A 16 18.24 -4.82 -20.48
N PRO A 17 18.20 -3.96 -21.52
CA PRO A 17 19.35 -3.14 -21.90
C PRO A 17 19.67 -2.10 -20.81
N ASP A 18 20.96 -1.83 -20.56
CA ASP A 18 21.41 -0.86 -19.54
C ASP A 18 20.73 0.51 -19.63
N PRO A 19 20.52 1.13 -20.82
CA PRO A 19 19.85 2.43 -20.92
C PRO A 19 18.39 2.40 -20.44
N LEU A 20 17.73 1.24 -20.46
CA LEU A 20 16.33 1.08 -20.05
C LEU A 20 16.17 0.82 -18.56
N VAL A 21 17.24 0.46 -17.83
CA VAL A 21 17.17 0.20 -16.38
C VAL A 21 16.61 1.40 -15.63
N GLY A 22 17.04 2.63 -15.96
CA GLY A 22 16.52 3.86 -15.35
C GLY A 22 15.02 4.03 -15.54
N ALA A 23 14.50 3.73 -16.73
CA ALA A 23 13.06 3.78 -17.02
C ALA A 23 12.29 2.72 -16.20
N VAL A 24 12.84 1.52 -16.06
CA VAL A 24 12.26 0.45 -15.23
C VAL A 24 12.25 0.86 -13.75
N VAL A 25 13.29 1.54 -13.28
CA VAL A 25 13.36 2.10 -11.92
C VAL A 25 12.25 3.13 -11.70
N VAL A 26 12.06 4.07 -12.62
CA VAL A 26 10.98 5.06 -12.53
C VAL A 26 9.61 4.38 -12.54
N LEU A 27 9.38 3.42 -13.43
CA LEU A 27 8.12 2.69 -13.51
C LEU A 27 7.84 1.88 -12.23
N THR A 28 8.86 1.28 -11.60
CA THR A 28 8.64 0.53 -10.35
C THR A 28 8.18 1.41 -9.20
N THR A 29 8.43 2.73 -9.23
CA THR A 29 8.00 3.64 -8.16
C THR A 29 6.49 3.66 -7.98
N LEU A 30 5.73 3.34 -9.04
CA LEU A 30 4.27 3.21 -9.03
C LEU A 30 3.76 2.07 -8.12
N GLY A 31 4.64 1.14 -7.73
CA GLY A 31 4.38 0.09 -6.74
C GLY A 31 5.07 0.30 -5.40
N SER A 32 5.75 1.43 -5.20
CA SER A 32 6.51 1.70 -3.98
C SER A 32 5.58 1.89 -2.77
N GLY A 33 6.10 1.62 -1.58
CA GLY A 33 5.37 1.87 -0.33
C GLY A 33 4.90 3.33 -0.19
N TYR A 34 5.68 4.30 -0.71
CA TYR A 34 5.33 5.71 -0.72
C TYR A 34 4.08 5.99 -1.55
N VAL A 35 4.02 5.47 -2.78
CA VAL A 35 2.84 5.63 -3.65
C VAL A 35 1.65 4.86 -3.11
N VAL A 36 1.87 3.61 -2.68
CA VAL A 36 0.81 2.74 -2.14
C VAL A 36 0.18 3.33 -0.88
N ALA A 37 0.97 3.93 0.02
CA ALA A 37 0.44 4.56 1.23
C ALA A 37 -0.09 5.99 0.99
N GLY A 38 0.55 6.77 0.13
CA GLY A 38 0.25 8.20 -0.05
C GLY A 38 -0.82 8.52 -1.10
N ALA A 39 -0.95 7.72 -2.16
CA ALA A 39 -1.96 7.96 -3.19
C ALA A 39 -3.42 7.79 -2.70
N PRO A 40 -3.78 6.78 -1.88
CA PRO A 40 -5.15 6.58 -1.40
C PRO A 40 -5.76 7.78 -0.64
N PRO A 41 -5.10 8.41 0.35
CA PRO A 41 -5.67 9.58 1.04
C PRO A 41 -5.84 10.77 0.09
N VAL A 42 -4.93 10.97 -0.86
CA VAL A 42 -5.08 12.00 -1.91
C VAL A 42 -6.28 11.69 -2.81
N ALA A 43 -6.40 10.44 -3.27
CA ALA A 43 -7.53 9.98 -4.07
C ALA A 43 -8.86 10.11 -3.32
N ALA A 44 -8.88 9.88 -2.01
CA ALA A 44 -10.07 10.07 -1.17
C ALA A 44 -10.46 11.55 -1.07
N VAL A 45 -9.51 12.48 -0.90
CA VAL A 45 -9.79 13.93 -0.87
C VAL A 45 -10.27 14.44 -2.23
N LEU A 46 -9.52 14.13 -3.30
CA LEU A 46 -9.82 14.63 -4.64
C LEU A 46 -11.04 13.94 -5.26
N GLY A 47 -11.16 12.63 -5.08
CA GLY A 47 -12.26 11.83 -5.61
C GLY A 47 -13.59 12.17 -4.96
N ALA A 48 -13.61 12.47 -3.66
CA ALA A 48 -14.82 12.97 -3.00
C ALA A 48 -15.25 14.34 -3.55
N ARG A 49 -14.30 15.23 -3.85
CA ARG A 49 -14.59 16.53 -4.47
C ARG A 49 -15.09 16.40 -5.92
N ALA A 50 -14.52 15.48 -6.68
CA ALA A 50 -14.89 15.24 -8.07
C ALA A 50 -16.19 14.40 -8.20
N GLY A 51 -16.76 13.92 -7.10
CA GLY A 51 -17.96 13.08 -7.12
C GLY A 51 -17.73 11.65 -7.59
N VAL A 52 -16.47 11.23 -7.72
CA VAL A 52 -16.08 9.91 -8.27
C VAL A 52 -15.66 8.90 -7.21
N LEU A 53 -15.53 9.32 -5.94
CA LEU A 53 -15.21 8.44 -4.83
C LEU A 53 -15.91 8.92 -3.55
N GLY A 54 -16.97 8.24 -3.15
CA GLY A 54 -17.71 8.59 -1.95
C GLY A 54 -16.88 8.42 -0.68
N ARG A 55 -17.21 9.17 0.39
CA ARG A 55 -16.56 9.12 1.70
C ARG A 55 -16.38 7.69 2.23
N ARG A 56 -17.42 6.86 2.10
CA ARG A 56 -17.40 5.46 2.55
C ARG A 56 -16.39 4.62 1.77
N ASP A 57 -16.34 4.81 0.45
CA ASP A 57 -15.45 4.06 -0.43
C ASP A 57 -14.01 4.55 -0.34
N GLY A 58 -13.78 5.85 -0.14
CA GLY A 58 -12.47 6.37 0.25
C GLY A 58 -11.93 5.73 1.53
N ALA A 59 -12.77 5.60 2.56
CA ALA A 59 -12.39 4.92 3.81
C ALA A 59 -12.14 3.41 3.61
N ARG A 60 -12.88 2.75 2.72
CA ARG A 60 -12.63 1.34 2.35
C ARG A 60 -11.30 1.18 1.62
N LEU A 61 -10.97 2.08 0.70
CA LEU A 61 -9.69 2.08 -0.02
C LEU A 61 -8.51 2.21 0.96
N LEU A 62 -8.61 3.14 1.91
CA LEU A 62 -7.63 3.33 2.97
C LEU A 62 -7.49 2.08 3.85
N ALA A 63 -8.60 1.44 4.21
CA ALA A 63 -8.58 0.18 4.96
C ALA A 63 -7.93 -0.96 4.16
N MET A 64 -8.22 -1.09 2.86
CA MET A 64 -7.59 -2.09 1.98
C MET A 64 -6.07 -1.95 1.97
N VAL A 65 -5.60 -0.72 1.78
CA VAL A 65 -4.16 -0.41 1.74
C VAL A 65 -3.50 -0.69 3.09
N GLY A 66 -4.14 -0.31 4.20
CA GLY A 66 -3.65 -0.63 5.54
C GLY A 66 -3.52 -2.15 5.77
N VAL A 67 -4.53 -2.93 5.38
CA VAL A 67 -4.50 -4.40 5.44
C VAL A 67 -3.41 -4.97 4.53
N GLY A 68 -3.27 -4.45 3.31
CA GLY A 68 -2.26 -4.88 2.35
C GLY A 68 -0.84 -4.64 2.84
N LEU A 69 -0.54 -3.45 3.34
CA LEU A 69 0.77 -3.11 3.91
C LEU A 69 1.09 -3.98 5.13
N ALA A 70 0.13 -4.17 6.04
CA ALA A 70 0.31 -5.04 7.20
C ALA A 70 0.54 -6.51 6.79
N ALA A 71 -0.19 -7.00 5.79
CA ALA A 71 -0.01 -8.34 5.24
C ALA A 71 1.39 -8.53 4.61
N ILE A 72 1.92 -7.53 3.89
CA ILE A 72 3.27 -7.58 3.33
C ILE A 72 4.29 -7.83 4.45
N VAL A 73 4.25 -7.03 5.51
CA VAL A 73 5.23 -7.12 6.59
C VAL A 73 5.08 -8.44 7.34
N LEU A 74 3.86 -8.86 7.66
CA LEU A 74 3.59 -10.13 8.32
C LEU A 74 4.14 -11.31 7.49
N LEU A 75 3.75 -11.41 6.22
CA LEU A 75 4.15 -12.55 5.39
C LEU A 75 5.67 -12.57 5.14
N LYS A 76 6.30 -11.40 5.02
CA LYS A 76 7.77 -11.31 4.95
C LYS A 76 8.45 -11.82 6.22
N GLY A 77 7.87 -11.55 7.39
CA GLY A 77 8.33 -12.09 8.67
C GLY A 77 8.13 -13.60 8.78
N VAL A 78 6.96 -14.10 8.35
CA VAL A 78 6.62 -15.54 8.41
C VAL A 78 7.50 -16.37 7.49
N PHE A 79 7.67 -15.95 6.23
CA PHE A 79 8.36 -16.78 5.24
C PHE A 79 9.87 -16.58 5.23
N ALA A 80 10.35 -15.38 5.60
CA ALA A 80 11.77 -15.02 5.63
C ALA A 80 12.59 -15.41 4.38
N ALA A 81 11.94 -15.60 3.23
CA ALA A 81 12.56 -16.26 2.09
C ALA A 81 13.57 -15.35 1.37
N PRO A 82 14.69 -15.88 0.85
CA PRO A 82 15.71 -15.09 0.20
C PRO A 82 15.28 -14.53 -1.17
N ARG A 83 15.95 -13.46 -1.59
CA ARG A 83 15.83 -12.86 -2.93
C ARG A 83 16.64 -13.65 -3.99
N PRO A 84 16.49 -13.34 -5.28
CA PRO A 84 17.46 -13.74 -6.29
C PRO A 84 18.89 -13.28 -5.93
N PRO A 85 19.94 -13.96 -6.43
CA PRO A 85 21.32 -13.56 -6.21
C PRO A 85 21.60 -12.16 -6.72
N ALA A 86 22.52 -11.44 -6.05
CA ALA A 86 22.90 -10.08 -6.44
C ALA A 86 23.50 -9.99 -7.86
N SER A 87 24.06 -11.09 -8.38
CA SER A 87 24.61 -11.17 -9.74
C SER A 87 23.57 -10.92 -10.85
N VAL A 88 22.29 -11.04 -10.53
CA VAL A 88 21.17 -10.87 -11.46
C VAL A 88 20.44 -9.53 -11.24
N ALA A 89 20.76 -8.83 -10.15
CA ALA A 89 20.02 -7.66 -9.70
C ALA A 89 20.60 -6.37 -10.31
N HIS A 90 19.73 -5.59 -10.95
CA HIS A 90 20.08 -4.27 -11.49
C HIS A 90 20.05 -3.16 -10.44
N VAL A 91 19.45 -3.43 -9.27
CA VAL A 91 19.36 -2.49 -8.15
C VAL A 91 19.53 -3.21 -6.82
N THR A 92 20.09 -2.50 -5.84
CA THR A 92 20.20 -3.00 -4.47
C THR A 92 18.82 -3.13 -3.84
N ALA A 93 18.50 -4.31 -3.32
CA ALA A 93 17.27 -4.55 -2.59
C ALA A 93 17.57 -5.28 -1.28
N HIS A 94 17.15 -4.69 -0.16
CA HIS A 94 17.35 -5.27 1.16
C HIS A 94 16.13 -6.10 1.61
N GLY A 95 16.35 -6.90 2.67
CA GLY A 95 15.33 -7.71 3.31
C GLY A 95 14.84 -8.91 2.50
N THR A 96 13.77 -9.52 2.99
CA THR A 96 13.23 -10.79 2.47
C THR A 96 12.55 -10.63 1.11
N GLY A 97 12.62 -11.67 0.29
CA GLY A 97 12.14 -11.70 -1.09
C GLY A 97 10.66 -12.04 -1.26
N PHE A 98 10.03 -12.77 -0.33
CA PHE A 98 8.65 -13.23 -0.51
C PHE A 98 7.68 -12.74 0.58
N PRO A 99 6.45 -12.37 0.19
CA PRO A 99 6.00 -12.11 -1.19
C PRO A 99 6.57 -10.78 -1.74
N SER A 100 6.40 -10.52 -3.04
CA SER A 100 6.78 -9.24 -3.62
C SER A 100 5.87 -8.12 -3.11
N GLY A 101 6.42 -7.21 -2.30
CA GLY A 101 5.67 -6.09 -1.74
C GLY A 101 5.11 -5.12 -2.78
N HIS A 102 5.82 -4.93 -3.91
CA HIS A 102 5.31 -4.12 -5.02
C HIS A 102 4.12 -4.77 -5.72
N ALA A 103 4.12 -6.10 -5.86
CA ALA A 103 3.00 -6.84 -6.44
C ALA A 103 1.77 -6.80 -5.51
N VAL A 104 1.95 -7.02 -4.21
CA VAL A 104 0.85 -6.89 -3.23
C VAL A 104 0.32 -5.45 -3.21
N GLY A 105 1.21 -4.46 -3.07
CA GLY A 105 0.84 -3.05 -2.94
C GLY A 105 0.13 -2.51 -4.18
N SER A 106 0.62 -2.83 -5.37
CA SER A 106 -0.04 -2.45 -6.63
C SER A 106 -1.39 -3.15 -6.79
N ALA A 107 -1.51 -4.44 -6.48
CA ALA A 107 -2.78 -5.16 -6.56
C ALA A 107 -3.83 -4.57 -5.60
N VAL A 108 -3.43 -4.18 -4.40
CA VAL A 108 -4.32 -3.52 -3.44
C VAL A 108 -4.71 -2.11 -3.87
N LEU A 109 -3.74 -1.29 -4.29
CA LEU A 109 -3.98 0.09 -4.71
C LEU A 109 -4.85 0.13 -5.98
N TYR A 110 -4.36 -0.45 -7.08
CA TYR A 110 -5.02 -0.35 -8.37
C TYR A 110 -6.28 -1.23 -8.45
N GLY A 111 -6.29 -2.39 -7.80
CA GLY A 111 -7.50 -3.21 -7.67
C GLY A 111 -8.57 -2.55 -6.80
N GLY A 112 -8.17 -1.89 -5.71
CA GLY A 112 -9.06 -1.10 -4.87
C GLY A 112 -9.65 0.10 -5.61
N LEU A 113 -8.83 0.88 -6.32
CA LEU A 113 -9.29 1.97 -7.17
C LEU A 113 -10.24 1.47 -8.27
N ALA A 114 -9.91 0.38 -8.95
CA ALA A 114 -10.77 -0.21 -9.97
C ALA A 114 -12.14 -0.61 -9.41
N ALA A 115 -12.18 -1.14 -8.18
CA ALA A 115 -13.41 -1.56 -7.52
C ALA A 115 -14.28 -0.39 -7.03
N LEU A 116 -13.66 0.73 -6.61
CA LEU A 116 -14.32 1.77 -5.83
C LEU A 116 -14.52 3.11 -6.56
N LEU A 117 -13.72 3.42 -7.58
CA LEU A 117 -13.89 4.65 -8.36
C LEU A 117 -15.15 4.56 -9.23
N ASP A 118 -15.95 5.62 -9.25
CA ASP A 118 -17.09 5.75 -10.14
C ASP A 118 -16.73 6.58 -11.39
N VAL A 119 -15.79 6.04 -12.18
CA VAL A 119 -15.33 6.65 -13.44
C VAL A 119 -15.38 5.62 -14.55
N GLY A 120 -16.05 5.98 -15.65
CA GLY A 120 -16.10 5.15 -16.86
C GLY A 120 -16.69 3.75 -16.64
N GLY A 121 -16.46 2.87 -17.62
CA GLY A 121 -17.01 1.51 -17.59
C GLY A 121 -16.28 0.61 -16.58
N ARG A 122 -17.02 -0.26 -15.88
CA ARG A 122 -16.46 -1.26 -14.96
C ARG A 122 -15.33 -2.08 -15.63
N ARG A 123 -15.54 -2.53 -16.86
CA ARG A 123 -14.54 -3.32 -17.62
C ARG A 123 -13.24 -2.53 -17.82
N GLN A 124 -13.33 -1.25 -18.19
CA GLN A 124 -12.18 -0.38 -18.40
C GLN A 124 -11.39 -0.16 -17.10
N ARG A 125 -12.08 0.09 -15.98
CA ARG A 125 -11.44 0.24 -14.67
C ARG A 125 -10.64 -0.98 -14.26
N TYR A 126 -11.22 -2.17 -14.36
CA TYR A 126 -10.51 -3.40 -14.02
C TYR A 126 -9.40 -3.73 -15.00
N ALA A 127 -9.56 -3.46 -16.30
CA ALA A 127 -8.50 -3.61 -17.29
C ALA A 127 -7.31 -2.70 -16.99
N ALA A 128 -7.56 -1.42 -16.71
CA ALA A 128 -6.52 -0.46 -16.33
C ALA A 128 -5.83 -0.86 -15.02
N GLY A 129 -6.60 -1.27 -14.01
CA GLY A 129 -6.05 -1.74 -12.74
C GLY A 129 -5.17 -2.98 -12.92
N ALA A 130 -5.63 -3.98 -13.68
CA ALA A 130 -4.85 -5.17 -13.99
C ALA A 130 -3.57 -4.84 -14.77
N ALA A 131 -3.65 -3.95 -15.76
CA ALA A 131 -2.50 -3.50 -16.52
C ALA A 131 -1.44 -2.87 -15.60
N MET A 132 -1.85 -2.01 -14.66
CA MET A 132 -0.92 -1.41 -13.69
C MET A 132 -0.24 -2.45 -12.79
N VAL A 133 -1.00 -3.45 -12.32
CA VAL A 133 -0.44 -4.55 -11.52
C VAL A 133 0.59 -5.32 -12.33
N VAL A 134 0.28 -5.65 -13.58
CA VAL A 134 1.20 -6.38 -14.48
C VAL A 134 2.46 -5.56 -14.75
N VAL A 135 2.33 -4.27 -15.08
CA VAL A 135 3.47 -3.39 -15.35
C VAL A 135 4.39 -3.31 -14.13
N VAL A 136 3.84 -3.00 -12.96
CA VAL A 136 4.62 -2.92 -11.71
C VAL A 136 5.24 -4.27 -11.34
N SER A 137 4.52 -5.36 -11.57
CA SER A 137 5.00 -6.72 -11.30
C SER A 137 6.16 -7.11 -12.22
N ALA A 138 6.06 -6.78 -13.51
CA ALA A 138 7.07 -7.05 -14.51
C ALA A 138 8.37 -6.28 -14.22
N THR A 139 8.30 -5.04 -13.72
CA THR A 139 9.52 -4.30 -13.34
C THR A 139 10.32 -5.02 -12.25
N ARG A 140 9.67 -5.81 -11.37
CA ARG A 140 10.37 -6.55 -10.31
C ARG A 140 11.17 -7.73 -10.83
N LEU A 141 10.70 -8.35 -11.91
CA LEU A 141 11.43 -9.40 -12.62
C LEU A 141 12.54 -8.78 -13.48
N ALA A 142 12.23 -7.69 -14.19
CA ALA A 142 13.18 -6.93 -15.00
C ALA A 142 14.36 -6.38 -14.19
N LEU A 143 14.13 -5.97 -12.93
CA LEU A 143 15.20 -5.52 -12.04
C LEU A 143 15.96 -6.67 -11.36
N GLY A 144 15.55 -7.93 -11.56
CA GLY A 144 16.23 -9.10 -10.99
C GLY A 144 16.06 -9.27 -9.48
N VAL A 145 15.09 -8.60 -8.86
CA VAL A 145 14.98 -8.48 -7.39
C VAL A 145 13.93 -9.40 -6.76
N HIS A 146 13.14 -10.09 -7.58
CA HIS A 146 12.13 -11.06 -7.17
C HIS A 146 12.03 -12.23 -8.15
N TYR A 147 11.61 -13.38 -7.65
CA TYR A 147 11.23 -14.51 -8.48
C TYR A 147 9.79 -14.38 -8.99
N LEU A 148 9.46 -15.06 -10.09
CA LEU A 148 8.09 -15.06 -10.65
C LEU A 148 7.04 -15.48 -9.60
N VAL A 149 7.34 -16.49 -8.79
CA VAL A 149 6.46 -16.95 -7.70
C VAL A 149 6.22 -15.87 -6.65
N ASP A 150 7.20 -15.03 -6.34
CA ASP A 150 7.07 -13.93 -5.38
C ASP A 150 6.06 -12.89 -5.88
N VAL A 151 6.07 -12.65 -7.19
CA VAL A 151 5.22 -11.69 -7.89
C VAL A 151 3.80 -12.22 -8.03
N VAL A 152 3.63 -13.47 -8.48
CA VAL A 152 2.32 -14.10 -8.64
C VAL A 152 1.62 -14.26 -7.29
N ALA A 153 2.33 -14.77 -6.28
CA ALA A 153 1.78 -14.87 -4.92
C ALA A 153 1.47 -13.49 -4.34
N GLY A 154 2.32 -12.50 -4.57
CA GLY A 154 2.07 -11.13 -4.13
C GLY A 154 0.80 -10.53 -4.75
N ALA A 155 0.62 -10.66 -6.06
CA ALA A 155 -0.60 -10.22 -6.74
C ALA A 155 -1.84 -10.97 -6.20
N GLY A 156 -1.74 -12.29 -5.99
CA GLY A 156 -2.81 -13.10 -5.41
C GLY A 156 -3.21 -12.65 -4.00
N VAL A 157 -2.23 -12.38 -3.13
CA VAL A 157 -2.47 -11.81 -1.80
C VAL A 157 -3.18 -10.47 -1.90
N GLY A 158 -2.75 -9.58 -2.80
CA GLY A 158 -3.39 -8.28 -2.97
C GLY A 158 -4.84 -8.38 -3.46
N VAL A 159 -5.13 -9.28 -4.39
CA VAL A 159 -6.51 -9.58 -4.83
C VAL A 159 -7.35 -10.12 -3.68
N ALA A 160 -6.81 -11.04 -2.87
CA ALA A 160 -7.49 -11.58 -1.70
C ALA A 160 -7.79 -10.48 -0.66
N VAL A 161 -6.86 -9.55 -0.44
CA VAL A 161 -7.07 -8.38 0.43
C VAL A 161 -8.20 -7.51 -0.09
N VAL A 162 -8.22 -7.16 -1.38
CA VAL A 162 -9.29 -6.34 -1.97
C VAL A 162 -10.65 -7.03 -1.79
N GLY A 163 -10.77 -8.30 -2.18
CA GLY A 163 -12.02 -9.06 -2.03
C GLY A 163 -12.46 -9.22 -0.58
N GLY A 164 -11.54 -9.59 0.30
CA GLY A 164 -11.81 -9.80 1.74
C GLY A 164 -12.22 -8.52 2.45
N VAL A 165 -11.52 -7.41 2.20
CA VAL A 165 -11.86 -6.12 2.80
C VAL A 165 -13.18 -5.59 2.24
N LEU A 166 -13.46 -5.74 0.94
CA LEU A 166 -14.78 -5.41 0.38
C LEU A 166 -15.89 -6.19 1.10
N ALA A 167 -15.70 -7.49 1.34
CA ALA A 167 -16.67 -8.34 2.03
C ALA A 167 -16.87 -7.92 3.50
N VAL A 168 -15.79 -7.77 4.26
CA VAL A 168 -15.82 -7.43 5.69
C VAL A 168 -16.35 -6.00 5.92
N THR A 169 -16.08 -5.07 5.01
CA THR A 169 -16.53 -3.67 5.11
C THR A 169 -17.91 -3.41 4.49
N ARG A 170 -18.64 -4.46 4.05
CA ARG A 170 -20.05 -4.34 3.62
C ARG A 170 -20.94 -3.80 4.72
N ARG A 171 -20.71 -4.21 5.97
CA ARG A 171 -21.49 -3.76 7.14
C ARG A 171 -20.83 -2.58 7.84
N ARG A 172 -19.57 -2.70 8.25
CA ARG A 172 -18.84 -1.65 8.99
C ARG A 172 -17.42 -1.49 8.46
N VAL A 173 -17.07 -0.29 7.98
CA VAL A 173 -15.73 0.02 7.46
C VAL A 173 -14.65 -0.18 8.53
N GLY A 174 -14.99 0.09 9.80
CA GLY A 174 -14.08 -0.09 10.94
C GLY A 174 -13.47 -1.48 11.09
N TYR A 175 -14.10 -2.53 10.58
CA TYR A 175 -13.54 -3.88 10.60
C TYR A 175 -12.29 -4.02 9.72
N GLY A 176 -12.19 -3.27 8.61
CA GLY A 176 -10.99 -3.27 7.78
C GLY A 176 -9.79 -2.65 8.53
N PHE A 177 -10.01 -1.55 9.24
CA PHE A 177 -8.96 -0.96 10.08
C PHE A 177 -8.57 -1.85 11.26
N GLY A 178 -9.54 -2.53 11.89
CA GLY A 178 -9.27 -3.53 12.92
C GLY A 178 -8.42 -4.68 12.41
N LEU A 179 -8.73 -5.20 11.21
CA LEU A 179 -7.94 -6.24 10.56
C LEU A 179 -6.50 -5.77 10.26
N ALA A 180 -6.33 -4.53 9.79
CA ALA A 180 -4.99 -3.98 9.55
C ALA A 180 -4.15 -3.95 10.84
N VAL A 181 -4.75 -3.52 11.97
CA VAL A 181 -4.08 -3.52 13.29
C VAL A 181 -3.71 -4.93 13.71
N MET A 182 -4.63 -5.90 13.58
CA MET A 182 -4.37 -7.30 13.91
C MET A 182 -3.20 -7.89 13.12
N LEU A 183 -3.17 -7.68 11.80
CA LEU A 183 -2.08 -8.18 10.96
C LEU A 183 -0.75 -7.50 11.29
N ALA A 184 -0.75 -6.19 11.54
CA ALA A 184 0.47 -5.47 11.89
C ALA A 184 1.00 -5.86 13.28
N ALA A 185 0.11 -6.10 14.24
CA ALA A 185 0.49 -6.63 15.56
C ALA A 185 1.07 -8.05 15.44
N GLY A 186 0.46 -8.89 14.59
CA GLY A 186 1.01 -10.19 14.23
C GLY A 186 2.40 -10.08 13.60
N ALA A 187 2.63 -9.08 12.75
CA ALA A 187 3.94 -8.85 12.15
C ALA A 187 5.00 -8.52 13.20
N VAL A 188 4.69 -7.67 14.18
CA VAL A 188 5.57 -7.38 15.32
C VAL A 188 5.82 -8.64 16.16
N ALA A 189 4.79 -9.48 16.37
CA ALA A 189 4.94 -10.71 17.13
C ALA A 189 5.83 -11.75 16.42
N VAL A 190 5.75 -11.85 15.09
CA VAL A 190 6.52 -12.82 14.30
C VAL A 190 7.94 -12.34 14.02
N ALA A 191 8.10 -11.09 13.56
CA ALA A 191 9.39 -10.56 13.10
C ALA A 191 10.13 -9.73 14.16
N GLY A 192 9.51 -9.47 15.32
CA GLY A 192 9.97 -8.50 16.29
C GLY A 192 9.65 -7.06 15.88
N PRO A 193 10.05 -6.06 16.70
CA PRO A 193 9.78 -4.65 16.49
C PRO A 193 10.70 -4.02 15.43
N THR A 194 10.76 -4.63 14.24
CA THR A 194 11.45 -4.06 13.08
C THR A 194 10.81 -2.74 12.67
N THR A 195 11.58 -1.86 12.03
CA THR A 195 11.10 -0.55 11.56
C THR A 195 9.82 -0.68 10.72
N ASP A 196 9.76 -1.64 9.80
CA ASP A 196 8.58 -1.88 8.95
C ASP A 196 7.36 -2.36 9.75
N ALA A 197 7.55 -3.26 10.72
CA ALA A 197 6.45 -3.77 11.55
C ALA A 197 5.90 -2.69 12.48
N VAL A 198 6.78 -1.88 13.07
CA VAL A 198 6.41 -0.78 13.94
C VAL A 198 5.74 0.35 13.16
N ALA A 199 6.24 0.69 11.97
CA ALA A 199 5.62 1.64 11.05
C ALA A 199 4.22 1.17 10.61
N ALA A 200 4.08 -0.10 10.22
CA ALA A 200 2.79 -0.68 9.84
C ALA A 200 1.79 -0.67 10.99
N LEU A 201 2.24 -1.02 12.21
CA LEU A 201 1.38 -1.03 13.40
C LEU A 201 0.95 0.40 13.78
N GLY A 202 1.89 1.35 13.78
CA GLY A 202 1.59 2.77 14.01
C GLY A 202 0.56 3.29 13.00
N GLY A 203 0.82 3.10 11.70
CA GLY A 203 -0.08 3.52 10.63
C GLY A 203 -1.47 2.90 10.74
N ALA A 204 -1.56 1.59 11.00
CA ALA A 204 -2.84 0.90 11.16
C ALA A 204 -3.61 1.36 12.41
N ALA A 205 -2.93 1.51 13.54
CA ALA A 205 -3.53 2.01 14.78
C ALA A 205 -4.03 3.44 14.62
N GLY A 206 -3.21 4.31 14.03
CA GLY A 206 -3.57 5.68 13.69
C GLY A 206 -4.79 5.75 12.76
N GLY A 207 -4.82 4.91 11.73
CA GLY A 207 -5.95 4.80 10.81
C GLY A 207 -7.25 4.37 11.51
N LEU A 208 -7.18 3.39 12.42
CA LEU A 208 -8.32 2.98 13.23
C LEU A 208 -8.82 4.12 14.14
N VAL A 209 -7.91 4.83 14.81
CA VAL A 209 -8.24 5.99 15.65
C VAL A 209 -8.89 7.09 14.81
N GLY A 210 -8.30 7.44 13.66
CA GLY A 210 -8.84 8.41 12.71
C GLY A 210 -10.25 8.05 12.27
N TRP A 211 -10.50 6.77 11.94
CA TRP A 211 -11.84 6.28 11.61
C TRP A 211 -12.81 6.40 12.79
N ARG A 212 -12.40 6.04 14.01
CA ARG A 212 -13.24 6.12 15.21
C ARG A 212 -13.64 7.55 15.53
N ILE A 213 -12.73 8.52 15.42
CA ILE A 213 -13.00 9.94 15.61
C ILE A 213 -14.09 10.40 14.62
N VAL A 214 -13.94 10.05 13.35
CA VAL A 214 -14.86 10.46 12.29
C VAL A 214 -16.21 9.74 12.38
N ALA A 215 -16.22 8.48 12.80
CA ALA A 215 -17.45 7.72 13.02
C ALA A 215 -18.24 8.25 14.22
N ALA A 216 -17.56 8.70 15.28
CA ALA A 216 -18.19 9.23 16.49
C ALA A 216 -18.72 10.65 16.32
N ARG A 217 -18.00 11.52 15.60
CA ARG A 217 -18.36 12.94 15.45
C ARG A 217 -19.36 13.23 14.34
N GLY A 218 -19.71 12.24 13.52
CA GLY A 218 -20.38 12.49 12.24
C GLY A 218 -19.46 13.24 11.26
N ALA A 219 -19.92 13.49 10.04
CA ALA A 219 -19.17 14.35 9.12
C ALA A 219 -19.21 15.80 9.59
N VAL A 220 -18.06 16.48 9.56
CA VAL A 220 -18.00 17.92 9.86
C VAL A 220 -18.54 18.66 8.64
N GLY A 221 -19.59 19.47 8.82
CA GLY A 221 -20.28 20.20 7.74
C GLY A 221 -19.44 21.28 7.03
N ARG A 222 -18.19 21.51 7.43
CA ARG A 222 -17.25 22.43 6.76
C ARG A 222 -16.10 21.64 6.15
N ALA A 223 -16.16 21.43 4.84
CA ALA A 223 -15.08 20.80 4.09
C ALA A 223 -13.79 21.66 4.17
N ALA A 224 -12.68 21.07 4.61
CA ALA A 224 -11.37 21.69 4.44
C ALA A 224 -11.10 21.94 2.95
N ARG A 225 -10.44 23.05 2.60
CA ARG A 225 -10.02 23.32 1.22
C ARG A 225 -9.17 22.15 0.71
N PRO A 226 -9.39 21.62 -0.51
CA PRO A 226 -8.71 20.43 -1.01
C PRO A 226 -7.19 20.57 -1.01
N VAL A 227 -6.67 21.77 -1.34
CA VAL A 227 -5.23 22.08 -1.28
C VAL A 227 -4.67 21.92 0.13
N ALA A 228 -5.39 22.39 1.16
CA ALA A 228 -4.98 22.24 2.55
C ALA A 228 -5.06 20.76 3.00
N GLY A 229 -6.07 20.02 2.53
CA GLY A 229 -6.21 18.59 2.80
C GLY A 229 -5.07 17.77 2.20
N VAL A 230 -4.75 17.99 0.93
CA VAL A 230 -3.62 17.33 0.25
C VAL A 230 -2.30 17.74 0.90
N GLY A 231 -2.10 19.02 1.21
CA GLY A 231 -0.91 19.51 1.91
C GLY A 231 -0.71 18.82 3.26
N ALA A 232 -1.76 18.63 4.04
CA ALA A 232 -1.69 17.93 5.32
C ALA A 232 -1.35 16.43 5.16
N VAL A 233 -1.93 15.76 4.15
CA VAL A 233 -1.59 14.37 3.82
C VAL A 233 -0.13 14.24 3.41
N VAL A 234 0.36 15.11 2.52
CA VAL A 234 1.76 15.11 2.08
C VAL A 234 2.70 15.39 3.24
N ALA A 235 2.40 16.38 4.08
CA ALA A 235 3.22 16.71 5.24
C ALA A 235 3.29 15.54 6.24
N ALA A 236 2.15 14.95 6.60
CA ALA A 236 2.11 13.84 7.54
C ALA A 236 2.82 12.58 7.00
N GLY A 237 2.63 12.28 5.72
CA GLY A 237 3.35 11.20 5.03
C GLY A 237 4.86 11.47 4.96
N GLY A 238 5.26 12.72 4.71
CA GLY A 238 6.65 13.15 4.70
C GLY A 238 7.33 13.00 6.06
N VAL A 239 6.65 13.36 7.15
CA VAL A 239 7.16 13.16 8.53
C VAL A 239 7.31 11.68 8.85
N ALA A 240 6.32 10.85 8.49
CA ALA A 240 6.42 9.40 8.66
C ALA A 240 7.59 8.81 7.87
N ALA A 241 7.74 9.17 6.59
CA ALA A 241 8.85 8.74 5.76
C ALA A 241 10.21 9.20 6.31
N ALA A 242 10.31 10.45 6.77
CA ALA A 242 11.53 11.00 7.35
C ALA A 242 11.94 10.23 8.62
N SER A 243 10.99 9.83 9.46
CA SER A 243 11.29 9.04 10.68
C SER A 243 12.04 7.73 10.37
N VAL A 244 11.72 7.09 9.25
CA VAL A 244 12.45 5.89 8.76
C VAL A 244 13.77 6.29 8.12
N GLY A 245 13.76 7.33 7.28
CA GLY A 245 14.94 7.79 6.54
C GLY A 245 16.09 8.25 7.44
N VAL A 246 15.80 8.81 8.62
CA VAL A 246 16.81 9.20 9.61
C VAL A 246 17.21 8.05 10.56
N GLY A 247 16.67 6.84 10.37
CA GLY A 247 16.95 5.70 11.24
C GLY A 247 16.45 5.86 12.68
N ALA A 248 15.31 6.54 12.88
CA ALA A 248 14.79 6.78 14.23
C ALA A 248 14.41 5.46 14.92
N GLY A 249 14.43 5.47 16.26
CA GLY A 249 14.02 4.32 17.07
C GLY A 249 12.53 3.98 16.93
N ALA A 250 12.14 2.80 17.44
CA ALA A 250 10.78 2.28 17.31
C ALA A 250 9.68 3.23 17.80
N ILE A 251 9.87 3.92 18.93
CA ILE A 251 8.87 4.83 19.49
C ILE A 251 8.60 6.03 18.56
N PRO A 252 9.61 6.81 18.11
CA PRO A 252 9.41 7.86 17.12
C PRO A 252 8.78 7.37 15.80
N VAL A 253 9.21 6.21 15.28
CA VAL A 253 8.66 5.63 14.05
C VAL A 253 7.18 5.31 14.23
N PHE A 254 6.81 4.64 15.33
CA PHE A 254 5.43 4.34 15.68
C PHE A 254 4.58 5.61 15.74
N GLY A 255 5.06 6.62 16.49
CA GLY A 255 4.35 7.88 16.70
C GLY A 255 4.12 8.65 15.40
N ALA A 256 5.14 8.76 14.55
CA ALA A 256 5.04 9.44 13.26
C ALA A 256 4.04 8.74 12.32
N HIS A 257 4.08 7.41 12.25
CA HIS A 257 3.15 6.64 11.43
C HIS A 257 1.73 6.64 12.00
N ALA A 258 1.57 6.63 13.32
CA ALA A 258 0.26 6.77 13.96
C ALA A 258 -0.36 8.14 13.67
N ALA A 259 0.41 9.22 13.78
CA ALA A 259 -0.04 10.55 13.40
C ALA A 259 -0.43 10.61 11.91
N ALA A 260 0.39 10.05 11.03
CA ALA A 260 0.07 9.95 9.60
C ALA A 260 -1.20 9.14 9.34
N GLY A 261 -1.40 8.01 10.01
CA GLY A 261 -2.61 7.19 9.91
C GLY A 261 -3.87 7.96 10.33
N VAL A 262 -3.79 8.72 11.43
CA VAL A 262 -4.91 9.58 11.88
C VAL A 262 -5.24 10.63 10.82
N VAL A 263 -4.23 11.26 10.22
CA VAL A 263 -4.42 12.27 9.16
C VAL A 263 -4.98 11.63 7.88
N PHE A 264 -4.40 10.52 7.43
CA PHE A 264 -4.75 9.83 6.19
C PHE A 264 -6.18 9.31 6.21
N VAL A 265 -6.69 8.90 7.36
CA VAL A 265 -8.07 8.40 7.49
C VAL A 265 -9.02 9.49 7.96
N GLY A 266 -8.61 10.28 8.95
CA GLY A 266 -9.44 11.30 9.58
C GLY A 266 -9.80 12.44 8.63
N LEU A 267 -8.84 12.99 7.89
CA LEU A 267 -9.11 14.14 7.01
C LEU A 267 -10.04 13.78 5.84
N PRO A 268 -9.78 12.73 5.04
CA PRO A 268 -10.65 12.44 3.90
C PRO A 268 -12.03 11.97 4.36
N ALA A 269 -12.09 11.20 5.46
CA ALA A 269 -13.36 10.76 5.99
C ALA A 269 -14.15 11.90 6.66
N ALA A 270 -13.54 13.01 7.10
CA ALA A 270 -14.27 14.15 7.65
C ALA A 270 -14.91 15.03 6.58
N GLN A 271 -14.44 14.98 5.33
CA GLN A 271 -14.94 15.80 4.23
C GLN A 271 -16.25 15.23 3.67
N ASN A 272 -17.36 15.94 3.86
CA ASN A 272 -18.58 15.75 3.09
C ASN A 272 -18.62 16.77 1.95
N PHE A 273 -18.52 16.29 0.70
CA PHE A 273 -18.77 17.12 -0.49
C PHE A 273 -20.16 16.90 -1.10
N SER A 274 -21.03 16.10 -0.45
CA SER A 274 -22.42 15.95 -0.86
C SER A 274 -23.19 17.25 -0.66
N ARG A 275 -23.43 17.97 -1.76
CA ARG A 275 -24.60 18.83 -1.95
C ARG A 275 -25.64 18.04 -2.72
#